data_AF-A0A484KTA7-F1
#
_entry.id   AF-A0A484KTA7-F1
#
_cell.length_a   1.000
_cell.length_b   1.000
_cell.length_c   1.000
_cell.angle_alpha   90.00
_cell.angle_beta   90.00
_cell.angle_gamma   90.00
#
_symmetry.space_group_name_H-M   'P 1'
#
loop_
_entity.id
_entity.type
_entity.pdbx_description
1 polymer ?
#
loop_
_entity_poly.entity_id
_entity_poly.type
_entity_poly.pdbx_seq_one_letter_code
_entity_poly.pdbx_strand_id
1 'polypeptide(L)'
;MLGNRDGDEDDEECSRRDVPKGHFAVYVVSSSSEKEKKKKTKKKGRRYVVPLSYLNHPRFQTLLHEAEEEFGFDHPAGGLTIPCNEDAFLLLISQLILVPASSSSPPSSIYTPNLTLFLVPTGVESRKSPIKAAAAAAAGPGRRRRRAIRSEAKITMAPPEDQPERVNNDSSTVYASSPVDNRPISTIVFVIAMQTEAQPLVTKFQLAEDVDPPFPKGVPWVRYYGNYRDLNINIVCPGKDSALGVDSVGTVSASLITYASIQALKPDLIINAGTAGGFKAKGASIGDVFLVSHAAFHDRRIPIPVFDLYGVGLRQACPTPNLLKELNMKVGKLSTGDSLDMSPIDETSITANEATLKDMEGAAVAYVSDLLKVPAILLKAVTDIVDGDKPTAEEFLQNLLAVTAALDEAATRVVDFISGKSLSDL
;
A
#
# COMPACT_ATOMS: atom_id res chain seq x y z
N MET A 1 9.31 -2.53 14.33
CA MET A 1 9.67 -1.29 15.08
C MET A 1 11.06 -1.46 15.64
N LEU A 2 12.04 -0.69 15.14
CA LEU A 2 13.33 -0.49 15.82
C LEU A 2 13.10 0.69 16.77
N GLY A 3 13.01 0.42 18.08
CA GLY A 3 12.84 1.47 19.07
C GLY A 3 14.18 2.13 19.39
N ASN A 4 14.40 3.35 18.88
CA ASN A 4 15.48 4.23 19.33
C ASN A 4 15.02 4.94 20.61
N ARG A 5 15.82 4.87 21.68
CA ARG A 5 15.72 5.78 22.83
C ARG A 5 17.12 6.34 23.11
N ASP A 6 17.32 7.60 22.77
CA ASP A 6 18.39 8.43 23.31
C ASP A 6 17.87 9.15 24.56
N GLY A 7 18.61 9.14 25.67
CA GLY A 7 18.27 9.89 26.87
C GLY A 7 18.75 9.26 28.18
N ASP A 8 19.89 9.78 28.67
CA ASP A 8 20.28 10.14 30.04
C ASP A 8 19.90 9.29 31.27
N GLU A 9 20.96 9.06 32.05
CA GLU A 9 21.13 8.84 33.50
C GLU A 9 20.11 8.03 34.33
N ASP A 10 20.70 7.14 35.13
CA ASP A 10 20.15 6.37 36.25
C ASP A 10 19.17 5.23 35.90
N ASP A 11 19.70 4.00 35.96
CA ASP A 11 19.10 2.83 36.64
C ASP A 11 19.75 1.53 36.12
N GLU A 12 20.81 1.09 36.81
CA GLU A 12 21.43 -0.25 36.64
C GLU A 12 20.47 -1.41 36.97
N GLU A 13 19.20 -1.15 37.29
CA GLU A 13 18.19 -2.15 37.65
C GLU A 13 17.00 -2.24 36.66
N CYS A 14 17.06 -1.60 35.48
CA CYS A 14 15.95 -1.60 34.51
C CYS A 14 16.19 -2.41 33.21
N SER A 15 17.23 -3.26 33.13
CA SER A 15 17.67 -3.83 31.84
C SER A 15 17.00 -5.14 31.39
N ARG A 16 16.32 -5.89 32.28
CA ARG A 16 15.73 -7.21 31.93
C ARG A 16 14.23 -7.20 31.57
N ARG A 17 13.47 -6.16 31.93
CA ARG A 17 11.99 -6.18 31.84
C ARG A 17 11.40 -5.68 30.52
N ASP A 18 12.24 -5.09 29.65
CA ASP A 18 11.82 -4.38 28.42
C ASP A 18 11.99 -5.19 27.11
N VAL A 19 12.19 -6.49 27.18
CA VAL A 19 12.33 -7.34 25.97
C VAL A 19 11.06 -8.18 25.79
N PRO A 20 10.29 -7.97 24.71
CA PRO A 20 9.11 -8.79 24.42
C PRO A 20 9.46 -10.27 24.26
N LYS A 21 8.53 -11.17 24.63
CA LYS A 21 8.69 -12.60 24.36
C LYS A 21 8.99 -12.82 22.86
N GLY A 22 9.96 -13.68 22.57
CA GLY A 22 10.41 -13.93 21.20
C GLY A 22 11.52 -12.99 20.71
N HIS A 23 12.03 -12.07 21.53
CA HIS A 23 13.09 -11.13 21.18
C HIS A 23 14.26 -11.20 22.18
N PHE A 24 15.39 -10.60 21.82
CA PHE A 24 16.55 -10.41 22.70
C PHE A 24 17.22 -9.05 22.45
N ALA A 25 17.97 -8.55 23.45
CA ALA A 25 18.69 -7.29 23.37
C ALA A 25 20.10 -7.49 22.81
N VAL A 26 20.48 -6.61 21.88
CA VAL A 26 21.81 -6.54 21.24
C VAL A 26 22.40 -5.16 21.44
N TYR A 27 23.66 -5.08 21.86
CA TYR A 27 24.42 -3.84 21.95
C TYR A 27 25.45 -3.81 20.83
N VAL A 28 25.33 -2.84 19.93
CA VAL A 28 26.29 -2.67 18.82
C VAL A 28 27.36 -1.70 19.24
N VAL A 29 28.61 -2.15 19.16
CA VAL A 29 29.80 -1.38 19.48
C VAL A 29 30.71 -1.42 18.26
N SER A 30 31.12 -0.26 17.75
CA SER A 30 32.04 -0.25 16.62
C SER A 30 33.42 -0.76 17.04
N SER A 31 33.91 -1.81 16.36
CA SER A 31 35.26 -2.32 16.54
C SER A 31 36.27 -1.21 16.21
N SER A 32 37.04 -0.80 17.21
CA SER A 32 38.08 0.23 17.05
C SER A 32 39.42 -0.46 16.89
N SER A 33 40.19 -0.01 15.88
CA SER A 33 41.57 -0.43 15.67
C SER A 33 42.41 -0.22 16.94
N GLU A 34 43.42 -1.07 17.16
CA GLU A 34 44.28 -1.13 18.35
C GLU A 34 44.89 0.21 18.82
N LYS A 35 44.89 1.24 17.98
CA LYS A 35 45.45 2.56 18.26
C LYS A 35 44.58 3.44 19.19
N GLU A 36 43.32 3.08 19.44
CA GLU A 36 42.42 3.84 20.34
C GLU A 36 42.33 3.29 21.78
N LYS A 37 43.08 2.24 22.15
CA LYS A 37 43.07 1.67 23.52
C LYS A 37 43.55 2.61 24.64
N LYS A 38 44.07 3.81 24.32
CA LYS A 38 44.66 4.74 25.31
C LYS A 38 43.73 5.83 25.86
N LYS A 39 42.48 5.94 25.42
CA LYS A 39 41.51 6.88 26.00
C LYS A 39 40.36 6.10 26.65
N LYS A 40 40.36 6.00 27.99
CA LYS A 40 39.26 5.45 28.81
C LYS A 40 38.02 6.35 28.75
N THR A 41 37.45 6.52 27.57
CA THR A 41 36.10 7.03 27.38
C THR A 41 35.27 5.83 26.94
N LYS A 42 34.49 5.26 27.88
CA LYS A 42 33.50 4.22 27.64
C LYS A 42 32.59 4.71 26.49
N LYS A 43 32.84 4.28 25.25
CA LYS A 43 31.88 4.47 24.16
C LYS A 43 30.69 3.57 24.47
N LYS A 44 29.57 4.18 24.84
CA LYS A 44 28.31 3.50 25.17
C LYS A 44 27.75 2.91 23.87
N GLY A 45 27.69 1.59 23.76
CA GLY A 45 27.10 0.91 22.61
C GLY A 45 25.60 1.22 22.48
N ARG A 46 25.07 1.16 21.26
CA ARG A 46 23.62 1.36 21.02
C ARG A 46 22.87 0.05 21.18
N ARG A 47 21.72 0.10 21.87
CA ARG A 47 20.89 -1.07 22.18
C ARG A 47 19.79 -1.23 21.12
N TYR A 48 19.66 -2.45 20.60
CA TYR A 48 18.58 -2.88 19.71
C TYR A 48 17.86 -4.07 20.33
N VAL A 49 16.59 -4.25 19.97
CA VAL A 49 15.79 -5.44 20.32
C VAL A 49 15.43 -6.13 19.02
N VAL A 50 15.89 -7.37 18.85
CA VAL A 50 15.72 -8.14 17.61
C VAL A 50 15.07 -9.50 17.88
N PRO A 51 14.32 -10.08 16.92
CA PRO A 51 13.69 -11.39 17.08
C PRO A 51 14.71 -12.52 17.32
N LEU A 52 14.36 -13.50 18.16
CA LEU A 52 15.14 -14.72 18.40
C LEU A 52 15.36 -15.53 17.11
N SER A 53 14.51 -15.39 16.09
CA SER A 53 14.65 -16.06 14.80
C SER A 53 15.94 -15.70 14.06
N TYR A 54 16.56 -14.55 14.37
CA TYR A 54 17.80 -14.12 13.72
C TYR A 54 19.00 -14.95 14.14
N LEU A 55 18.98 -15.57 15.33
CA LEU A 55 20.09 -16.39 15.85
C LEU A 55 20.44 -17.57 14.92
N ASN A 56 19.49 -18.04 14.11
CA ASN A 56 19.68 -19.15 13.19
C ASN A 56 20.09 -18.72 11.77
N HIS A 57 20.16 -17.41 11.49
CA HIS A 57 20.53 -16.94 10.16
C HIS A 57 22.05 -16.97 9.97
N PRO A 58 22.60 -17.55 8.88
CA PRO A 58 24.05 -17.71 8.69
C PRO A 58 24.85 -16.41 8.85
N ARG A 59 24.35 -15.30 8.29
CA ARG A 59 25.00 -13.98 8.43
C ARG A 59 24.98 -13.44 9.86
N PHE A 60 23.95 -13.75 10.63
CA PHE A 60 23.89 -13.34 12.03
C PHE A 60 24.80 -14.22 12.90
N GLN A 61 24.93 -15.51 12.56
CA GLN A 61 25.92 -16.41 13.18
C GLN A 61 27.36 -15.93 12.96
N THR A 62 27.67 -15.33 11.81
CA THR A 62 28.98 -14.70 11.58
C THR A 62 29.24 -13.58 12.60
N LEU A 63 28.26 -12.70 12.85
CA LEU A 63 28.39 -11.66 13.88
C LEU A 63 28.50 -12.22 15.30
N LEU A 64 27.85 -13.35 15.58
CA LEU A 64 27.96 -14.03 16.88
C LEU A 64 29.36 -14.60 17.11
N HIS A 65 29.97 -15.16 16.06
CA HIS A 65 31.34 -15.67 16.13
C HIS A 65 32.34 -14.53 16.34
N GLU A 66 32.20 -13.43 15.61
CA GLU A 66 33.04 -12.23 15.81
C GLU A 66 32.87 -11.66 17.23
N ALA A 67 31.64 -11.65 17.74
CA ALA A 67 31.36 -11.24 19.13
C ALA A 67 32.00 -12.18 20.16
N GLU A 68 31.98 -13.49 19.94
CA GLU A 68 32.63 -14.48 20.79
C GLU A 68 34.16 -14.29 20.78
N GLU A 69 34.77 -14.06 19.62
CA GLU A 69 36.22 -13.81 19.51
C GLU A 69 36.66 -12.54 20.23
N GLU A 70 35.85 -11.46 20.17
CA GLU A 70 36.23 -10.18 20.75
C GLU A 70 35.88 -10.05 22.24
N PHE A 71 34.72 -10.57 22.65
CA PHE A 71 34.17 -10.36 23.99
C PHE A 71 33.99 -11.65 24.81
N GLY A 72 34.16 -12.82 24.21
CA GLY A 72 33.81 -14.10 24.83
C GLY A 72 32.30 -14.24 25.08
N PHE A 73 31.93 -15.06 26.06
CA PHE A 73 30.53 -15.29 26.44
C PHE A 73 30.02 -14.38 27.58
N ASP A 74 30.90 -13.57 28.17
CA ASP A 74 30.57 -12.70 29.30
C ASP A 74 30.13 -11.32 28.80
N HIS A 75 28.81 -11.09 28.78
CA HIS A 75 28.22 -9.82 28.39
C HIS A 75 27.64 -9.06 29.60
N PRO A 76 28.41 -8.12 30.20
CA PRO A 76 28.03 -7.46 31.46
C PRO A 76 26.77 -6.59 31.36
N ALA A 77 26.37 -6.17 30.15
CA ALA A 77 25.18 -5.32 29.92
C ALA A 77 23.83 -6.09 29.89
N GLY A 78 23.85 -7.40 30.19
CA GLY A 78 22.63 -8.24 30.22
C GLY A 78 22.03 -8.57 28.84
N GLY A 79 22.71 -8.19 27.75
CA GLY A 79 22.36 -8.50 26.36
C GLY A 79 23.62 -8.70 25.51
N LEU A 80 23.47 -9.32 24.33
CA LEU A 80 24.58 -9.69 23.46
C LEU A 80 25.31 -8.46 22.93
N THR A 81 26.64 -8.40 23.04
CA THR A 81 27.43 -7.29 22.48
C THR A 81 28.06 -7.69 21.16
N ILE A 82 27.81 -6.95 20.08
CA ILE A 82 28.30 -7.25 18.72
C ILE A 82 29.30 -6.19 18.26
N PRO A 83 30.52 -6.58 17.84
CA PRO A 83 31.55 -5.68 17.36
C PRO A 83 31.33 -5.33 15.88
N CYS A 84 30.34 -4.50 15.60
CA CYS A 84 30.00 -4.13 14.23
C CYS A 84 29.80 -2.62 14.09
N ASN A 85 30.02 -2.12 12.87
CA ASN A 85 29.56 -0.79 12.51
C ASN A 85 28.02 -0.76 12.56
N GLU A 86 27.45 0.31 13.11
CA GLU A 86 26.01 0.43 13.30
C GLU A 86 25.23 0.38 11.98
N ASP A 87 25.70 1.08 10.95
CA ASP A 87 25.05 1.08 9.63
C ASP A 87 25.09 -0.31 9.00
N ALA A 88 26.20 -1.04 9.15
CA ALA A 88 26.32 -2.42 8.70
C ALA A 88 25.36 -3.35 9.46
N PHE A 89 25.21 -3.16 10.76
CA PHE A 89 24.24 -3.91 11.57
C PHE A 89 22.80 -3.62 11.12
N LEU A 90 22.42 -2.35 10.94
CA LEU A 90 21.08 -1.96 10.48
C LEU A 90 20.78 -2.49 9.07
N LEU A 91 21.76 -2.47 8.16
CA LEU A 91 21.64 -3.07 6.83
C LEU A 91 21.42 -4.58 6.91
N LEU A 92 22.16 -5.29 7.78
CA LEU A 92 21.95 -6.71 7.98
C LEU A 92 20.54 -6.99 8.51
N ILE A 93 20.12 -6.30 9.57
CA ILE A 93 18.78 -6.46 10.15
C ILE A 93 17.69 -6.19 9.11
N SER A 94 17.85 -5.14 8.29
CA SER A 94 16.94 -4.84 7.17
C SER A 94 16.85 -5.99 6.16
N GLN A 95 17.98 -6.61 5.79
CA GLN A 95 17.99 -7.76 4.90
C GLN A 95 17.35 -9.01 5.53
N LEU A 96 17.53 -9.22 6.83
CA LEU A 96 16.92 -10.35 7.56
C LEU A 96 15.39 -10.22 7.69
N ILE A 97 14.86 -8.99 7.63
CA ILE A 97 13.41 -8.73 7.59
C ILE A 97 12.83 -9.10 6.22
N LEU A 98 13.62 -8.97 5.14
CA LEU A 98 13.16 -9.14 3.76
C LEU A 98 13.25 -10.58 3.23
N VAL A 99 13.83 -11.52 3.98
CA VAL A 99 13.94 -12.92 3.57
C VAL A 99 12.90 -13.76 4.33
N PRO A 100 11.86 -14.32 3.67
CA PRO A 100 10.98 -15.29 4.32
C PRO A 100 11.79 -16.52 4.73
N ALA A 101 11.57 -17.01 5.95
CA ALA A 101 12.20 -18.20 6.50
C ALA A 101 11.74 -19.47 5.75
N SER A 102 12.23 -19.68 4.54
CA SER A 102 12.11 -20.95 3.81
C SER A 102 13.11 -21.00 2.65
N SER A 103 14.27 -21.61 2.88
CA SER A 103 14.85 -22.65 2.00
C SER A 103 16.30 -22.93 2.43
N SER A 104 16.51 -24.15 2.91
CA SER A 104 17.82 -24.76 3.07
C SER A 104 18.28 -25.34 1.73
N SER A 105 19.29 -24.76 1.10
CA SER A 105 20.20 -25.47 0.19
C SER A 105 21.56 -24.75 0.12
N PRO A 106 22.68 -25.47 0.04
CA PRO A 106 24.01 -24.88 0.08
C PRO A 106 24.42 -24.33 -1.29
N PRO A 107 25.32 -23.33 -1.36
CA PRO A 107 25.81 -22.82 -2.64
C PRO A 107 26.92 -23.73 -3.18
N SER A 108 26.73 -24.27 -4.37
CA SER A 108 27.81 -24.80 -5.20
C SER A 108 28.47 -23.67 -5.99
N SER A 109 29.75 -23.45 -5.67
CA SER A 109 30.87 -22.96 -6.48
C SER A 109 30.68 -21.81 -7.49
N ILE A 110 31.44 -20.75 -7.18
CA ILE A 110 31.88 -19.63 -8.01
C ILE A 110 32.54 -20.10 -9.32
N TYR A 111 32.23 -19.45 -10.44
CA TYR A 111 33.21 -19.16 -11.50
C TYR A 111 32.84 -17.88 -12.26
N THR A 112 33.75 -16.92 -12.25
CA THR A 112 33.70 -15.61 -12.94
C THR A 112 34.04 -15.72 -14.43
N PRO A 113 33.59 -14.82 -15.31
CA PRO A 113 34.29 -14.58 -16.57
C PRO A 113 35.14 -13.30 -16.46
N ASN A 114 36.40 -13.43 -16.90
CA ASN A 114 37.24 -12.29 -17.25
C ASN A 114 37.42 -12.26 -18.77
N LEU A 115 37.47 -11.04 -19.30
CA LEU A 115 37.55 -10.66 -20.71
C LEU A 115 38.86 -11.13 -21.36
N THR A 116 38.86 -11.56 -22.63
CA THR A 116 39.75 -11.08 -23.72
C THR A 116 39.44 -11.77 -25.07
N LEU A 117 39.41 -10.93 -26.11
CA LEU A 117 39.15 -11.09 -27.54
C LEU A 117 40.30 -11.81 -28.29
N PHE A 118 40.02 -12.67 -29.28
CA PHE A 118 40.75 -12.77 -30.57
C PHE A 118 39.96 -13.59 -31.61
N LEU A 119 40.05 -13.16 -32.88
CA LEU A 119 39.31 -13.64 -34.06
C LEU A 119 39.83 -14.95 -34.69
N VAL A 120 38.92 -15.56 -35.46
CA VAL A 120 39.03 -16.17 -36.82
C VAL A 120 38.55 -17.64 -36.88
N PRO A 121 37.75 -18.02 -37.91
CA PRO A 121 36.91 -19.21 -37.91
C PRO A 121 37.45 -20.34 -38.79
N THR A 122 37.07 -21.57 -38.48
CA THR A 122 36.95 -22.65 -39.49
C THR A 122 35.86 -23.62 -39.05
N GLY A 123 34.85 -23.80 -39.88
CA GLY A 123 33.87 -24.87 -39.71
C GLY A 123 34.48 -26.23 -40.00
N VAL A 124 33.85 -27.30 -39.52
CA VAL A 124 33.52 -28.51 -40.30
C VAL A 124 32.38 -29.25 -39.59
N GLU A 125 31.48 -29.67 -40.46
CA GLU A 125 30.27 -30.46 -40.37
C GLU A 125 30.36 -31.85 -39.69
N SER A 126 29.16 -32.33 -39.30
CA SER A 126 28.70 -33.74 -39.44
C SER A 126 29.02 -34.74 -38.31
N ARG A 127 27.99 -35.22 -37.58
CA ARG A 127 27.15 -36.38 -37.95
C ARG A 127 26.12 -36.74 -36.87
N LYS A 128 24.87 -36.83 -37.34
CA LYS A 128 23.78 -37.76 -36.98
C LYS A 128 24.28 -39.09 -36.35
N SER A 129 23.62 -39.81 -35.45
CA SER A 129 22.27 -39.82 -34.87
C SER A 129 22.18 -41.07 -33.95
N PRO A 130 20.99 -41.63 -33.59
CA PRO A 130 20.53 -41.86 -32.22
C PRO A 130 20.65 -43.34 -31.83
N ILE A 131 20.10 -43.77 -30.67
CA ILE A 131 19.19 -44.93 -30.54
C ILE A 131 18.83 -45.24 -29.06
N LYS A 132 17.51 -45.24 -28.84
CA LYS A 132 16.64 -46.10 -28.01
C LYS A 132 16.83 -46.25 -26.49
N ALA A 133 15.84 -45.70 -25.79
CA ALA A 133 14.84 -46.37 -24.95
C ALA A 133 15.01 -47.85 -24.57
N ALA A 134 14.80 -48.15 -23.27
CA ALA A 134 14.00 -49.29 -22.83
C ALA A 134 13.46 -49.05 -21.41
N ALA A 135 12.18 -49.36 -21.22
CA ALA A 135 11.44 -49.35 -19.97
C ALA A 135 11.57 -50.69 -19.23
N ALA A 136 11.22 -50.68 -17.93
CA ALA A 136 10.24 -51.58 -17.27
C ALA A 136 10.68 -52.13 -15.90
N ALA A 137 9.85 -51.80 -14.90
CA ALA A 137 9.19 -52.68 -13.94
C ALA A 137 10.01 -53.51 -12.92
N ALA A 138 9.67 -53.30 -11.63
CA ALA A 138 8.96 -54.26 -10.76
C ALA A 138 9.55 -54.50 -9.34
N ALA A 139 8.61 -54.54 -8.39
CA ALA A 139 8.58 -55.33 -7.15
C ALA A 139 9.31 -54.82 -5.88
N GLY A 140 8.50 -54.55 -4.84
CA GLY A 140 8.87 -54.71 -3.41
C GLY A 140 8.93 -56.20 -3.00
N PRO A 141 8.76 -56.61 -1.72
CA PRO A 141 8.20 -55.88 -0.56
C PRO A 141 8.98 -56.08 0.77
N GLY A 142 8.55 -55.41 1.85
CA GLY A 142 9.08 -55.68 3.20
C GLY A 142 8.40 -54.92 4.34
N ARG A 143 7.43 -55.58 5.00
CA ARG A 143 6.66 -55.13 6.18
C ARG A 143 7.53 -54.85 7.43
N ARG A 144 7.10 -53.90 8.28
CA ARG A 144 7.06 -54.09 9.75
C ARG A 144 6.08 -53.15 10.47
N ARG A 145 5.53 -53.68 11.57
CA ARG A 145 4.31 -53.31 12.31
C ARG A 145 4.46 -52.02 13.13
N ARG A 146 3.39 -51.22 13.25
CA ARG A 146 3.20 -50.22 14.32
C ARG A 146 2.27 -50.77 15.40
N ARG A 147 2.66 -50.57 16.66
CA ARG A 147 1.94 -50.93 17.89
C ARG A 147 1.26 -49.66 18.41
N ALA A 148 -0.03 -49.74 18.70
CA ALA A 148 -0.80 -48.70 19.35
C ALA A 148 -0.64 -48.81 20.88
N ILE A 149 -0.48 -47.69 21.57
CA ILE A 149 -0.75 -47.56 23.00
C ILE A 149 -1.57 -46.27 23.19
N ARG A 150 -2.72 -46.46 23.83
CA ARG A 150 -3.74 -45.48 24.23
C ARG A 150 -3.49 -45.17 25.71
N SER A 151 -3.53 -43.90 26.10
CA SER A 151 -3.77 -43.52 27.49
C SER A 151 -4.62 -42.25 27.51
N GLU A 152 -5.86 -42.40 27.96
CA GLU A 152 -6.78 -41.34 28.32
C GLU A 152 -6.42 -40.80 29.71
N ALA A 153 -6.51 -39.48 29.89
CA ALA A 153 -6.67 -38.87 31.20
C ALA A 153 -7.69 -37.73 31.08
N LYS A 154 -8.78 -37.86 31.82
CA LYS A 154 -9.95 -37.00 31.88
C LYS A 154 -9.86 -36.23 33.20
N ILE A 155 -9.82 -34.90 33.16
CA ILE A 155 -10.01 -34.06 34.36
C ILE A 155 -11.06 -33.00 34.03
N THR A 156 -12.21 -33.14 34.67
CA THR A 156 -13.31 -32.17 34.79
C THR A 156 -12.97 -31.11 35.83
N MET A 157 -13.28 -29.83 35.58
CA MET A 157 -13.67 -28.85 36.61
C MET A 157 -14.66 -27.80 36.05
N ALA A 158 -15.54 -27.35 36.94
CA ALA A 158 -16.79 -26.61 36.75
C ALA A 158 -16.62 -25.12 36.36
N PRO A 159 -17.68 -24.43 35.88
CA PRO A 159 -17.62 -23.01 35.54
C PRO A 159 -17.89 -22.14 36.79
N PRO A 160 -17.31 -20.92 36.89
CA PRO A 160 -17.78 -19.93 37.83
C PRO A 160 -18.78 -18.96 37.18
N GLU A 161 -19.82 -18.66 37.95
CA GLU A 161 -20.87 -17.67 37.72
C GLU A 161 -20.38 -16.23 37.99
N ASP A 162 -20.92 -15.31 37.17
CA ASP A 162 -21.41 -13.95 37.45
C ASP A 162 -20.48 -12.82 37.93
N GLN A 163 -20.24 -11.82 37.06
CA GLN A 163 -20.78 -10.43 37.13
C GLN A 163 -19.97 -9.46 36.24
N PRO A 164 -20.61 -8.43 35.62
CA PRO A 164 -19.93 -7.48 34.75
C PRO A 164 -19.40 -6.27 35.55
N GLU A 165 -18.09 -6.09 35.59
CA GLU A 165 -17.50 -4.84 36.07
C GLU A 165 -17.67 -3.73 35.01
N ARG A 166 -18.42 -2.69 35.39
CA ARG A 166 -18.45 -1.40 34.69
C ARG A 166 -17.06 -0.77 34.73
N VAL A 167 -16.37 -0.75 33.60
CA VAL A 167 -15.27 0.19 33.38
C VAL A 167 -15.85 1.43 32.71
N ASN A 168 -16.08 2.46 33.52
CA ASN A 168 -16.31 3.82 33.06
C ASN A 168 -15.04 4.28 32.36
N ASN A 169 -15.08 4.38 31.02
CA ASN A 169 -14.04 5.06 30.26
C ASN A 169 -14.56 6.45 29.86
N ASP A 170 -14.67 7.31 30.87
CA ASP A 170 -14.67 8.75 30.65
C ASP A 170 -13.23 9.18 30.37
N SER A 171 -12.83 9.02 29.11
CA SER A 171 -11.67 9.70 28.56
C SER A 171 -12.13 10.34 27.26
N SER A 172 -12.96 11.36 27.43
CA SER A 172 -13.16 12.44 26.48
C SER A 172 -11.82 13.15 26.24
N THR A 173 -10.93 12.51 25.47
CA THR A 173 -9.92 13.26 24.72
C THR A 173 -10.67 14.01 23.65
N VAL A 174 -11.09 15.22 24.02
CA VAL A 174 -11.50 16.28 23.12
C VAL A 174 -10.35 16.46 22.13
N TYR A 175 -10.44 15.83 20.96
CA TYR A 175 -9.81 16.41 19.78
C TYR A 175 -10.46 17.78 19.68
N ALA A 176 -9.70 18.82 20.00
CA ALA A 176 -10.09 20.17 19.66
C ALA A 176 -10.29 20.17 18.14
N SER A 177 -11.54 19.99 17.71
CA SER A 177 -11.94 20.19 16.33
C SER A 177 -11.55 21.62 16.03
N SER A 178 -10.56 21.79 15.16
CA SER A 178 -10.37 23.04 14.44
C SER A 178 -11.75 23.54 14.02
N PRO A 179 -12.08 24.83 14.24
CA PRO A 179 -13.42 25.35 13.96
C PRO A 179 -13.78 24.94 12.53
N VAL A 180 -14.83 24.13 12.39
CA VAL A 180 -15.33 23.72 11.08
C VAL A 180 -15.67 25.02 10.38
N ASP A 181 -14.93 25.31 9.31
CA ASP A 181 -15.16 26.49 8.50
C ASP A 181 -16.54 26.36 7.89
N ASN A 182 -17.52 26.99 8.55
CA ASN A 182 -18.94 26.85 8.26
C ASN A 182 -19.35 27.75 7.08
N ARG A 183 -18.37 28.30 6.35
CA ARG A 183 -18.66 29.05 5.14
C ARG A 183 -19.16 28.11 4.03
N PRO A 184 -20.00 28.61 3.12
CA PRO A 184 -20.38 27.86 1.94
C PRO A 184 -19.16 27.46 1.11
N ILE A 185 -19.23 26.26 0.52
CA ILE A 185 -18.30 25.79 -0.49
C ILE A 185 -18.38 26.75 -1.67
N SER A 186 -17.22 27.22 -2.12
CA SER A 186 -17.09 28.22 -3.17
C SER A 186 -16.32 27.68 -4.37
N THR A 187 -15.34 26.79 -4.16
CA THR A 187 -14.47 26.27 -5.23
C THR A 187 -14.42 24.75 -5.18
N ILE A 188 -14.80 24.12 -6.29
CA ILE A 188 -14.72 22.66 -6.49
C ILE A 188 -13.72 22.36 -7.59
N VAL A 189 -12.87 21.36 -7.35
CA VAL A 189 -12.01 20.78 -8.39
C VAL A 189 -12.40 19.33 -8.62
N PHE A 190 -12.85 19.04 -9.83
CA PHE A 190 -12.95 17.69 -10.35
C PHE A 190 -11.59 17.21 -10.83
N VAL A 191 -11.21 16.00 -10.42
CA VAL A 191 -10.04 15.27 -10.92
C VAL A 191 -10.56 14.10 -11.74
N ILE A 192 -10.40 14.15 -13.06
CA ILE A 192 -10.94 13.17 -14.01
C ILE A 192 -9.81 12.65 -14.89
N ALA A 193 -9.65 11.33 -14.96
CA ALA A 193 -8.49 10.70 -15.60
C ALA A 193 -8.53 10.83 -17.13
N MET A 194 -9.71 10.62 -17.74
CA MET A 194 -9.86 10.64 -19.19
C MET A 194 -10.68 11.85 -19.65
N GLN A 195 -10.24 12.52 -20.71
CA GLN A 195 -10.99 13.66 -21.27
C GLN A 195 -12.41 13.26 -21.76
N THR A 196 -12.57 12.02 -22.24
CA THR A 196 -13.89 11.49 -22.64
C THR A 196 -14.89 11.50 -21.48
N GLU A 197 -14.43 11.25 -20.25
CA GLU A 197 -15.28 11.28 -19.06
C GLU A 197 -15.62 12.70 -18.61
N ALA A 198 -14.68 13.64 -18.83
CA ALA A 198 -14.85 15.04 -18.44
C ALA A 198 -15.80 15.81 -19.37
N GLN A 199 -15.79 15.48 -20.67
CA GLN A 199 -16.41 16.33 -21.68
C GLN A 199 -17.92 16.57 -21.54
N PRO A 200 -18.72 15.58 -21.10
CA PRO A 200 -20.14 15.82 -20.80
C PRO A 200 -20.33 16.90 -19.73
N LEU A 201 -19.57 16.86 -18.63
CA LEU A 201 -19.64 17.86 -17.57
C LEU A 201 -19.13 19.23 -18.03
N VAL A 202 -18.06 19.27 -18.82
CA VAL A 202 -17.55 20.51 -19.45
C VAL A 202 -18.67 21.18 -20.26
N THR A 203 -19.38 20.39 -21.07
CA THR A 203 -20.50 20.88 -21.90
C THR A 203 -21.68 21.30 -21.03
N LYS A 204 -22.04 20.49 -20.03
CA LYS A 204 -23.17 20.69 -19.12
C LYS A 204 -23.07 22.01 -18.36
N PHE A 205 -21.89 22.29 -17.82
CA PHE A 205 -21.63 23.51 -17.04
C PHE A 205 -21.07 24.66 -17.89
N GLN A 206 -20.95 24.47 -19.21
CA GLN A 206 -20.44 25.48 -20.15
C GLN A 206 -19.06 26.01 -19.73
N LEU A 207 -18.18 25.10 -19.32
CA LEU A 207 -16.83 25.45 -18.85
C LEU A 207 -15.94 25.79 -20.05
N ALA A 208 -15.08 26.79 -19.86
CA ALA A 208 -14.07 27.17 -20.85
C ALA A 208 -12.78 26.40 -20.60
N GLU A 209 -12.10 25.98 -21.66
CA GLU A 209 -10.74 25.47 -21.57
C GLU A 209 -9.77 26.60 -21.22
N ASP A 210 -8.92 26.38 -20.23
CA ASP A 210 -7.91 27.34 -19.78
C ASP A 210 -6.67 27.24 -20.69
N VAL A 211 -6.46 28.27 -21.50
CA VAL A 211 -5.32 28.36 -22.42
C VAL A 211 -4.00 28.68 -21.73
N ASP A 212 -4.05 29.16 -20.48
CA ASP A 212 -2.87 29.48 -19.68
C ASP A 212 -3.06 29.03 -18.23
N PRO A 213 -3.16 27.71 -17.99
CA PRO A 213 -3.47 27.20 -16.67
C PRO A 213 -2.34 27.48 -15.68
N PRO A 214 -2.64 27.62 -14.38
CA PRO A 214 -1.66 27.94 -13.33
C PRO A 214 -0.80 26.73 -12.94
N PHE A 215 -0.41 25.93 -13.92
CA PHE A 215 0.41 24.73 -13.78
C PHE A 215 1.79 24.95 -14.42
N PRO A 216 2.80 24.11 -14.09
CA PRO A 216 4.12 24.21 -14.69
C PRO A 216 4.05 24.17 -16.22
N LYS A 217 4.83 25.02 -16.90
CA LYS A 217 4.86 25.05 -18.37
C LYS A 217 5.38 23.72 -18.93
N GLY A 218 4.73 23.25 -20.01
CA GLY A 218 5.12 22.04 -20.74
C GLY A 218 4.48 20.75 -20.24
N VAL A 219 3.70 20.79 -19.16
CA VAL A 219 2.87 19.63 -18.76
C VAL A 219 1.67 19.48 -19.70
N PRO A 220 1.20 18.25 -19.98
CA PRO A 220 0.06 18.02 -20.90
C PRO A 220 -1.31 18.25 -20.25
N TRP A 221 -1.34 18.71 -19.00
CA TRP A 221 -2.55 18.79 -18.19
C TRP A 221 -3.53 19.82 -18.77
N VAL A 222 -4.81 19.45 -18.74
CA VAL A 222 -5.89 20.29 -19.25
C VAL A 222 -6.77 20.72 -18.09
N ARG A 223 -7.11 22.00 -18.06
CA ARG A 223 -8.06 22.57 -17.11
C ARG A 223 -9.23 23.17 -17.85
N TYR A 224 -10.44 22.84 -17.43
CA TYR A 224 -11.66 23.55 -17.77
C TYR A 224 -12.14 24.30 -16.53
N TYR A 225 -12.66 25.51 -16.70
CA TYR A 225 -13.14 26.31 -15.58
C TYR A 225 -14.36 27.15 -15.95
N GLY A 226 -15.15 27.51 -14.94
CA GLY A 226 -16.34 28.33 -15.10
C GLY A 226 -17.08 28.49 -13.79
N ASN A 227 -18.06 29.39 -13.78
CA ASN A 227 -18.94 29.57 -12.63
C ASN A 227 -20.27 28.88 -12.90
N TYR A 228 -20.75 28.12 -11.94
CA TYR A 228 -22.08 27.53 -11.96
C TYR A 228 -22.78 27.85 -10.64
N ARG A 229 -23.82 28.69 -10.70
CA ARG A 229 -24.46 29.29 -9.51
C ARG A 229 -23.41 30.03 -8.66
N ASP A 230 -23.25 29.66 -7.40
CA ASP A 230 -22.30 30.20 -6.43
C ASP A 230 -20.96 29.43 -6.37
N LEU A 231 -20.77 28.43 -7.25
CA LEU A 231 -19.59 27.59 -7.29
C LEU A 231 -18.66 27.97 -8.46
N ASN A 232 -17.38 28.11 -8.15
CA ASN A 232 -16.28 28.08 -9.11
C ASN A 232 -15.92 26.61 -9.37
N ILE A 233 -16.28 26.10 -10.56
CA ILE A 233 -16.04 24.72 -10.96
C ILE A 233 -14.77 24.68 -11.81
N ASN A 234 -13.88 23.76 -11.44
CA ASN A 234 -12.69 23.42 -12.20
C ASN A 234 -12.71 21.93 -12.51
N ILE A 235 -12.42 21.54 -13.75
CA ILE A 235 -12.17 20.15 -14.11
C ILE A 235 -10.74 20.06 -14.58
N VAL A 236 -9.94 19.19 -13.95
CA VAL A 236 -8.54 19.00 -14.28
C VAL A 236 -8.31 17.57 -14.73
N CYS A 237 -7.75 17.42 -15.92
CA CYS A 237 -7.36 16.15 -16.51
C CYS A 237 -5.84 16.09 -16.68
N PRO A 238 -5.23 14.91 -16.56
CA PRO A 238 -3.79 14.73 -16.81
C PRO A 238 -3.44 14.90 -18.29
N GLY A 239 -4.44 14.92 -19.17
CA GLY A 239 -4.27 15.13 -20.60
C GLY A 239 -3.65 13.91 -21.29
N LYS A 240 -3.08 14.13 -22.48
CA LYS A 240 -2.53 13.05 -23.30
C LYS A 240 -1.05 12.84 -23.01
N ASP A 241 -0.62 11.58 -22.94
CA ASP A 241 0.79 11.23 -22.93
C ASP A 241 1.46 11.73 -24.23
N SER A 242 2.60 12.41 -24.09
CA SER A 242 3.28 13.05 -25.22
C SER A 242 3.85 12.07 -26.24
N ALA A 243 4.13 10.82 -25.86
CA ALA A 243 4.72 9.81 -26.72
C ALA A 243 3.66 8.94 -27.41
N LEU A 244 2.59 8.60 -26.69
CA LEU A 244 1.59 7.63 -27.11
C LEU A 244 0.25 8.26 -27.51
N GLY A 245 -0.02 9.50 -27.10
CA GLY A 245 -1.27 10.20 -27.43
C GLY A 245 -2.52 9.67 -26.72
N VAL A 246 -2.37 8.74 -25.77
CA VAL A 246 -3.46 8.21 -24.93
C VAL A 246 -3.65 9.07 -23.68
N ASP A 247 -4.81 9.02 -23.04
CA ASP A 247 -5.00 9.71 -21.75
C ASP A 247 -3.98 9.18 -20.73
N SER A 248 -3.34 10.10 -19.99
CA SER A 248 -2.36 9.79 -18.94
C SER A 248 -3.06 9.30 -17.67
N VAL A 249 -3.65 8.12 -17.79
CA VAL A 249 -4.32 7.33 -16.75
C VAL A 249 -3.35 6.88 -15.65
N GLY A 250 -3.88 6.44 -14.50
CA GLY A 250 -3.10 5.84 -13.42
C GLY A 250 -2.75 6.76 -12.26
N THR A 251 -2.21 6.16 -11.21
CA THR A 251 -2.06 6.75 -9.87
C THR A 251 -1.08 7.91 -9.85
N VAL A 252 0.02 7.80 -10.62
CA VAL A 252 1.07 8.82 -10.70
C VAL A 252 0.50 10.12 -11.27
N SER A 253 -0.08 10.06 -12.46
CA SER A 253 -0.67 11.22 -13.14
C SER A 253 -1.76 11.87 -12.30
N ALA A 254 -2.68 11.05 -11.75
CA ALA A 254 -3.74 11.52 -10.88
C ALA A 254 -3.21 12.22 -9.61
N SER A 255 -2.17 11.68 -8.98
CA SER A 255 -1.56 12.29 -7.80
C SER A 255 -0.93 13.66 -8.11
N LEU A 256 -0.24 13.78 -9.25
CA LEU A 256 0.43 15.01 -9.66
C LEU A 256 -0.58 16.13 -9.95
N ILE A 257 -1.63 15.85 -10.73
CA ILE A 257 -2.66 16.87 -11.02
C ILE A 257 -3.45 17.23 -9.78
N THR A 258 -3.70 16.29 -8.87
CA THR A 258 -4.38 16.57 -7.61
C THR A 258 -3.53 17.51 -6.76
N TYR A 259 -2.23 17.21 -6.60
CA TYR A 259 -1.31 18.04 -5.85
C TYR A 259 -1.22 19.45 -6.43
N ALA A 260 -0.97 19.57 -7.74
CA ALA A 260 -0.84 20.85 -8.40
C ALA A 260 -2.13 21.68 -8.34
N SER A 261 -3.29 21.03 -8.52
CA SER A 261 -4.59 21.69 -8.44
C SER A 261 -4.89 22.21 -7.05
N ILE A 262 -4.58 21.45 -6.00
CA ILE A 262 -4.76 21.92 -4.62
C ILE A 262 -3.89 23.14 -4.34
N GLN A 263 -2.61 23.10 -4.74
CA GLN A 263 -1.68 24.20 -4.51
C GLN A 263 -2.08 25.47 -5.27
N ALA A 264 -2.46 25.34 -6.54
CA ALA A 264 -2.73 26.46 -7.42
C ALA A 264 -4.14 27.03 -7.23
N LEU A 265 -5.15 26.18 -7.08
CA LEU A 265 -6.57 26.55 -7.11
C LEU A 265 -7.19 26.65 -5.72
N LYS A 266 -6.55 26.08 -4.69
CA LYS A 266 -7.01 26.09 -3.29
C LYS A 266 -8.50 25.74 -3.15
N PRO A 267 -8.94 24.59 -3.69
CA PRO A 267 -10.34 24.20 -3.65
C PRO A 267 -10.82 23.90 -2.23
N ASP A 268 -12.11 24.10 -2.02
CA ASP A 268 -12.81 23.71 -0.79
C ASP A 268 -13.13 22.21 -0.78
N LEU A 269 -13.29 21.62 -1.97
CA LEU A 269 -13.65 20.21 -2.16
C LEU A 269 -13.03 19.66 -3.45
N ILE A 270 -12.44 18.47 -3.35
CA ILE A 270 -12.06 17.62 -4.49
C ILE A 270 -13.19 16.65 -4.80
N ILE A 271 -13.49 16.47 -6.09
CA ILE A 271 -14.36 15.40 -6.59
C ILE A 271 -13.58 14.55 -7.58
N ASN A 272 -13.19 13.33 -7.20
CA ASN A 272 -12.67 12.39 -8.18
C ASN A 272 -13.82 11.67 -8.87
N ALA A 273 -14.12 12.06 -10.11
CA ALA A 273 -15.16 11.44 -10.92
C ALA A 273 -14.52 10.62 -12.04
N GLY A 274 -15.08 9.45 -12.32
CA GLY A 274 -14.62 8.61 -13.42
C GLY A 274 -15.37 7.29 -13.48
N THR A 275 -15.08 6.52 -14.51
CA THR A 275 -15.56 5.15 -14.67
C THR A 275 -14.72 4.18 -13.82
N ALA A 276 -15.27 3.00 -13.57
CA ALA A 276 -14.65 1.96 -12.76
C ALA A 276 -15.24 0.58 -13.09
N GLY A 277 -14.49 -0.48 -12.76
CA GLY A 277 -15.02 -1.82 -12.70
C GLY A 277 -15.85 -2.03 -11.43
N GLY A 278 -16.92 -2.83 -11.53
CA GLY A 278 -17.78 -3.20 -10.39
C GLY A 278 -17.80 -4.72 -10.16
N PHE A 279 -18.00 -5.12 -8.91
CA PHE A 279 -18.21 -6.53 -8.56
C PHE A 279 -19.69 -6.85 -8.40
N LYS A 280 -20.23 -7.70 -9.27
CA LYS A 280 -21.62 -8.17 -9.22
C LYS A 280 -21.91 -8.92 -7.93
N ALA A 281 -20.96 -9.70 -7.42
CA ALA A 281 -21.05 -10.35 -6.11
C ALA A 281 -21.24 -9.35 -4.95
N LYS A 282 -20.90 -8.06 -5.16
CA LYS A 282 -21.08 -6.95 -4.21
C LYS A 282 -22.28 -6.05 -4.56
N GLY A 283 -23.13 -6.46 -5.50
CA GLY A 283 -24.34 -5.75 -5.90
C GLY A 283 -24.12 -4.61 -6.90
N ALA A 284 -22.94 -4.51 -7.52
CA ALA A 284 -22.69 -3.56 -8.60
C ALA A 284 -23.32 -4.05 -9.91
N SER A 285 -23.82 -3.11 -10.71
CA SER A 285 -24.38 -3.32 -12.04
C SER A 285 -23.89 -2.24 -12.99
N ILE A 286 -23.77 -2.55 -14.27
CA ILE A 286 -23.40 -1.57 -15.31
C ILE A 286 -24.31 -0.34 -15.23
N GLY A 287 -23.71 0.85 -15.28
CA GLY A 287 -24.41 2.13 -15.18
C GLY A 287 -24.72 2.59 -13.76
N ASP A 288 -24.48 1.77 -12.73
CA ASP A 288 -24.54 2.24 -11.36
C ASP A 288 -23.49 3.33 -11.12
N VAL A 289 -23.88 4.40 -10.44
CA VAL A 289 -22.94 5.41 -9.94
C VAL A 289 -22.88 5.33 -8.43
N PHE A 290 -21.68 5.09 -7.92
CA PHE A 290 -21.39 4.94 -6.50
C PHE A 290 -20.72 6.18 -5.94
N LEU A 291 -21.13 6.51 -4.72
CA LEU A 291 -20.37 7.37 -3.81
C LEU A 291 -19.43 6.48 -2.99
N VAL A 292 -18.12 6.73 -3.09
CA VAL A 292 -17.12 5.91 -2.40
C VAL A 292 -17.07 6.27 -0.92
N SER A 293 -17.13 5.27 -0.05
CA SER A 293 -16.96 5.43 1.40
C SER A 293 -15.49 5.43 1.83
N HIS A 294 -14.71 4.50 1.27
CA HIS A 294 -13.29 4.32 1.54
C HIS A 294 -12.56 3.92 0.26
N ALA A 295 -11.31 4.34 0.13
CA ALA A 295 -10.41 3.96 -0.95
C ALA A 295 -9.15 3.31 -0.39
N ALA A 296 -8.67 2.24 -1.03
CA ALA A 296 -7.44 1.53 -0.68
C ALA A 296 -6.73 1.02 -1.93
N PHE A 297 -5.43 0.76 -1.84
CA PHE A 297 -4.66 0.15 -2.93
C PHE A 297 -4.68 -1.37 -2.83
N HIS A 298 -4.63 -2.06 -3.98
CA HIS A 298 -4.49 -3.52 -4.04
C HIS A 298 -3.13 -4.01 -4.59
N ASP A 299 -2.34 -3.12 -5.18
CA ASP A 299 -1.09 -3.47 -5.89
C ASP A 299 0.20 -3.07 -5.15
N ARG A 300 0.10 -2.37 -4.01
CA ARG A 300 1.26 -1.93 -3.20
C ARG A 300 1.53 -2.88 -2.03
N ARG A 301 2.04 -4.07 -2.34
CA ARG A 301 2.26 -5.15 -1.36
C ARG A 301 3.64 -5.05 -0.72
N ILE A 302 3.69 -4.67 0.56
CA ILE A 302 4.95 -4.49 1.29
C ILE A 302 4.90 -5.37 2.56
N PRO A 303 5.48 -6.59 2.55
CA PRO A 303 5.33 -7.57 3.64
C PRO A 303 6.25 -7.26 4.83
N ILE A 304 6.20 -6.02 5.32
CA ILE A 304 6.97 -5.52 6.46
C ILE A 304 5.95 -4.91 7.43
N PRO A 305 6.01 -5.23 8.75
CA PRO A 305 5.04 -4.71 9.71
C PRO A 305 4.88 -3.19 9.62
N VAL A 306 3.64 -2.71 9.62
CA VAL A 306 3.22 -1.31 9.43
C VAL A 306 3.31 -0.82 7.98
N PHE A 307 4.34 -1.24 7.22
CA PHE A 307 4.43 -0.92 5.79
C PHE A 307 3.39 -1.66 4.96
N ASP A 308 2.92 -2.81 5.42
CA ASP A 308 1.76 -3.54 4.88
C ASP A 308 0.50 -2.67 4.91
N LEU A 309 0.21 -2.05 6.06
CA LEU A 309 -0.91 -1.13 6.24
C LEU A 309 -0.72 0.15 5.42
N TYR A 310 0.49 0.69 5.35
CA TYR A 310 0.83 1.82 4.49
C TYR A 310 0.60 1.49 3.01
N GLY A 311 1.00 0.30 2.58
CA GLY A 311 0.81 -0.24 1.24
C GLY A 311 -0.68 -0.30 0.87
N VAL A 312 -1.53 -0.86 1.75
CA VAL A 312 -2.99 -0.81 1.58
C VAL A 312 -3.48 0.64 1.55
N GLY A 313 -2.98 1.49 2.46
CA GLY A 313 -3.23 2.93 2.44
C GLY A 313 -4.70 3.32 2.57
N LEU A 314 -5.49 2.53 3.30
CA LEU A 314 -6.92 2.74 3.50
C LEU A 314 -7.22 4.16 3.98
N ARG A 315 -8.08 4.87 3.25
CA ARG A 315 -8.54 6.23 3.59
C ARG A 315 -10.05 6.32 3.46
N GLN A 316 -10.67 7.03 4.39
CA GLN A 316 -12.08 7.38 4.32
C GLN A 316 -12.26 8.59 3.41
N ALA A 317 -13.25 8.54 2.52
CA ALA A 317 -13.68 9.72 1.78
C ALA A 317 -14.35 10.74 2.71
N CYS A 318 -14.49 11.99 2.29
CA CYS A 318 -15.23 13.01 3.04
C CYS A 318 -16.64 12.49 3.36
N PRO A 319 -17.06 12.45 4.65
CA PRO A 319 -18.40 12.06 5.00
C PRO A 319 -19.43 13.05 4.44
N THR A 320 -20.44 12.55 3.73
CA THR A 320 -21.51 13.36 3.12
C THR A 320 -22.89 12.71 3.34
N PRO A 321 -23.32 12.55 4.62
CA PRO A 321 -24.55 11.85 4.96
C PRO A 321 -25.81 12.50 4.37
N ASN A 322 -25.85 13.83 4.24
CA ASN A 322 -27.03 14.52 3.72
C ASN A 322 -27.15 14.36 2.21
N LEU A 323 -26.03 14.44 1.48
CA LEU A 323 -25.93 14.16 0.04
C LEU A 323 -26.35 12.72 -0.23
N LEU A 324 -25.84 11.76 0.56
CA LEU A 324 -26.20 10.36 0.43
C LEU A 324 -27.72 10.16 0.62
N LYS A 325 -28.29 10.78 1.64
CA LYS A 325 -29.72 10.70 1.95
C LYS A 325 -30.58 11.32 0.86
N GLU A 326 -30.23 12.52 0.39
CA GLU A 326 -31.00 13.29 -0.59
C GLU A 326 -30.92 12.66 -1.99
N LEU A 327 -29.73 12.24 -2.40
CA LEU A 327 -29.51 11.72 -3.76
C LEU A 327 -29.75 10.22 -3.86
N ASN A 328 -29.89 9.51 -2.74
CA ASN A 328 -30.10 8.06 -2.64
C ASN A 328 -29.08 7.27 -3.47
N MET A 329 -27.80 7.65 -3.35
CA MET A 329 -26.70 7.04 -4.10
C MET A 329 -26.31 5.69 -3.51
N LYS A 330 -25.81 4.79 -4.38
CA LYS A 330 -25.16 3.56 -3.89
C LYS A 330 -23.83 3.91 -3.22
N VAL A 331 -23.46 3.17 -2.19
CA VAL A 331 -22.20 3.36 -1.46
C VAL A 331 -21.35 2.10 -1.56
N GLY A 332 -20.05 2.27 -1.79
CA GLY A 332 -19.12 1.17 -1.94
C GLY A 332 -17.72 1.50 -1.43
N LYS A 333 -16.90 0.47 -1.19
CA LYS A 333 -15.46 0.63 -1.02
C LYS A 333 -14.78 0.53 -2.39
N LEU A 334 -13.76 1.36 -2.62
CA LEU A 334 -12.98 1.40 -3.84
C LEU A 334 -11.61 0.77 -3.62
N SER A 335 -11.16 -0.06 -4.56
CA SER A 335 -9.79 -0.53 -4.61
C SER A 335 -9.06 -0.09 -5.87
N THR A 336 -7.91 0.54 -5.70
CA THR A 336 -7.14 1.18 -6.76
C THR A 336 -5.84 0.44 -7.05
N GLY A 337 -5.46 0.36 -8.33
CA GLY A 337 -4.16 -0.11 -8.78
C GLY A 337 -3.89 0.25 -10.24
N ASP A 338 -2.63 0.27 -10.66
CA ASP A 338 -2.22 0.80 -11.97
C ASP A 338 -2.43 -0.16 -13.16
N SER A 339 -3.10 -1.30 -12.93
CA SER A 339 -3.40 -2.30 -13.97
C SER A 339 -4.90 -2.38 -14.23
N LEU A 340 -5.30 -2.32 -15.51
CA LEU A 340 -6.71 -2.44 -15.90
C LEU A 340 -7.24 -3.85 -15.65
N ASP A 341 -6.46 -4.88 -15.98
CA ASP A 341 -6.77 -6.27 -15.68
C ASP A 341 -6.67 -6.56 -14.16
N MET A 342 -6.93 -7.80 -13.79
CA MET A 342 -6.90 -8.24 -12.39
C MET A 342 -6.17 -9.57 -12.29
N SER A 343 -4.94 -9.54 -11.79
CA SER A 343 -4.22 -10.78 -11.50
C SER A 343 -4.80 -11.47 -10.25
N PRO A 344 -4.53 -12.77 -10.03
CA PRO A 344 -5.00 -13.47 -8.83
C PRO A 344 -4.52 -12.84 -7.51
N ILE A 345 -3.37 -12.16 -7.52
CA ILE A 345 -2.87 -11.48 -6.32
C ILE A 345 -3.55 -10.14 -6.06
N ASP A 346 -4.00 -9.46 -7.13
CA ASP A 346 -4.83 -8.27 -7.02
C ASP A 346 -6.22 -8.66 -6.52
N GLU A 347 -6.83 -9.71 -7.06
CA GLU A 347 -8.12 -10.25 -6.61
C GLU A 347 -8.12 -10.56 -5.10
N THR A 348 -7.05 -11.20 -4.61
CA THR A 348 -6.89 -11.49 -3.17
C THR A 348 -6.89 -10.21 -2.34
N SER A 349 -6.19 -9.17 -2.80
CA SER A 349 -6.05 -7.89 -2.10
C SER A 349 -7.34 -7.06 -2.16
N ILE A 350 -8.01 -7.03 -3.31
CA ILE A 350 -9.32 -6.40 -3.53
C ILE A 350 -10.37 -7.04 -2.63
N THR A 351 -10.38 -8.38 -2.53
CA THR A 351 -11.27 -9.12 -1.64
C THR A 351 -11.00 -8.78 -0.17
N ALA A 352 -9.73 -8.73 0.24
CA ALA A 352 -9.34 -8.34 1.60
C ALA A 352 -9.72 -6.89 1.95
N ASN A 353 -9.71 -6.00 0.95
CA ASN A 353 -10.18 -4.62 1.07
C ASN A 353 -11.72 -4.51 1.13
N GLU A 354 -12.44 -5.61 0.91
CA GLU A 354 -13.90 -5.67 0.80
C GLU A 354 -14.48 -4.71 -0.26
N ALA A 355 -13.74 -4.51 -1.36
CA ALA A 355 -14.10 -3.53 -2.36
C ALA A 355 -15.33 -3.95 -3.18
N THR A 356 -16.17 -2.97 -3.51
CA THR A 356 -17.28 -3.08 -4.47
C THR A 356 -16.85 -2.61 -5.86
N LEU A 357 -15.82 -1.76 -5.91
CA LEU A 357 -15.36 -1.05 -7.10
C LEU A 357 -13.86 -1.20 -7.28
N LYS A 358 -13.40 -1.24 -8.53
CA LYS A 358 -11.98 -1.27 -8.93
C LYS A 358 -11.68 -0.11 -9.89
N ASP A 359 -10.64 0.67 -9.62
CA ASP A 359 -10.18 1.75 -10.51
C ASP A 359 -8.65 1.88 -10.53
N MET A 360 -8.15 2.96 -11.15
CA MET A 360 -6.71 3.21 -11.35
C MET A 360 -6.20 4.52 -10.72
N GLU A 361 -7.05 5.31 -10.04
CA GLU A 361 -6.65 6.64 -9.54
C GLU A 361 -7.10 6.96 -8.12
N GLY A 362 -8.28 6.48 -7.69
CA GLY A 362 -9.02 7.04 -6.57
C GLY A 362 -8.29 7.07 -5.24
N ALA A 363 -7.60 5.98 -4.88
CA ALA A 363 -6.82 5.94 -3.64
C ALA A 363 -5.60 6.90 -3.67
N ALA A 364 -5.05 7.22 -4.85
CA ALA A 364 -3.98 8.19 -5.00
C ALA A 364 -4.49 9.63 -4.86
N VAL A 365 -5.66 9.93 -5.42
CA VAL A 365 -6.34 11.22 -5.21
C VAL A 365 -6.69 11.41 -3.73
N ALA A 366 -7.22 10.37 -3.08
CA ALA A 366 -7.51 10.38 -1.65
C ALA A 366 -6.23 10.57 -0.80
N TYR A 367 -5.12 9.93 -1.17
CA TYR A 367 -3.83 10.10 -0.52
C TYR A 367 -3.35 11.56 -0.54
N VAL A 368 -3.37 12.20 -1.72
CA VAL A 368 -2.90 13.59 -1.86
C VAL A 368 -3.84 14.57 -1.15
N SER A 369 -5.15 14.33 -1.24
CA SER A 369 -6.16 15.17 -0.58
C SER A 369 -6.02 15.11 0.94
N ASP A 370 -5.82 13.92 1.51
CA ASP A 370 -5.53 13.73 2.94
C ASP A 370 -4.20 14.39 3.35
N LEU A 371 -3.15 14.27 2.54
CA LEU A 371 -1.86 14.90 2.80
C LEU A 371 -1.98 16.43 2.91
N LEU A 372 -2.76 17.04 2.01
CA LEU A 372 -2.96 18.49 1.95
C LEU A 372 -4.20 18.98 2.72
N LYS A 373 -4.89 18.08 3.43
CA LYS A 373 -6.08 18.36 4.26
C LYS A 373 -7.21 19.06 3.50
N VAL A 374 -7.42 18.65 2.24
CA VAL A 374 -8.58 19.07 1.44
C VAL A 374 -9.60 17.92 1.41
N PRO A 375 -10.87 18.17 1.76
CA PRO A 375 -11.93 17.16 1.66
C PRO A 375 -12.05 16.61 0.24
N ALA A 376 -12.26 15.31 0.11
CA ALA A 376 -12.44 14.65 -1.18
C ALA A 376 -13.61 13.67 -1.16
N ILE A 377 -14.50 13.77 -2.15
CA ILE A 377 -15.49 12.73 -2.48
C ILE A 377 -15.10 12.05 -3.79
N LEU A 378 -15.50 10.80 -3.98
CA LEU A 378 -15.24 10.06 -5.20
C LEU A 378 -16.54 9.49 -5.76
N LEU A 379 -16.78 9.76 -7.04
CA LEU A 379 -17.93 9.30 -7.81
C LEU A 379 -17.46 8.33 -8.87
N LYS A 380 -17.91 7.08 -8.78
CA LYS A 380 -17.45 5.99 -9.66
C LYS A 380 -18.62 5.34 -10.37
N ALA A 381 -18.61 5.41 -11.70
CA ALA A 381 -19.65 4.84 -12.56
C ALA A 381 -19.19 3.50 -13.14
N VAL A 382 -20.00 2.45 -12.97
CA VAL A 382 -19.61 1.08 -13.31
C VAL A 382 -19.73 0.83 -14.81
N THR A 383 -18.59 0.63 -15.49
CA THR A 383 -18.49 0.37 -16.94
C THR A 383 -18.40 -1.09 -17.31
N ASP A 384 -17.88 -1.91 -16.40
CA ASP A 384 -17.58 -3.32 -16.61
C ASP A 384 -17.77 -4.10 -15.30
N ILE A 385 -18.13 -5.37 -15.42
CA ILE A 385 -18.27 -6.29 -14.29
C ILE A 385 -17.02 -7.15 -14.20
N VAL A 386 -16.20 -6.91 -13.18
CA VAL A 386 -14.87 -7.52 -13.01
C VAL A 386 -14.98 -9.04 -12.77
N ASP A 387 -16.00 -9.48 -12.05
CA ASP A 387 -16.36 -10.88 -11.81
C ASP A 387 -17.39 -11.43 -12.81
N GLY A 388 -17.45 -10.81 -14.00
CA GLY A 388 -18.37 -11.16 -15.08
C GLY A 388 -17.74 -12.06 -16.15
N ASP A 389 -18.56 -12.45 -17.14
CA ASP A 389 -18.16 -13.38 -18.20
C ASP A 389 -17.48 -12.69 -19.40
N LYS A 390 -17.51 -11.36 -19.47
CA LYS A 390 -16.99 -10.58 -20.60
C LYS A 390 -15.57 -10.06 -20.32
N PRO A 391 -14.71 -9.94 -21.35
CA PRO A 391 -13.42 -9.27 -21.20
C PRO A 391 -13.60 -7.80 -20.77
N THR A 392 -12.90 -7.40 -19.69
CA THR A 392 -12.96 -6.06 -19.09
C THR A 392 -12.82 -4.94 -20.13
N ALA A 393 -11.81 -5.01 -20.99
CA ALA A 393 -11.54 -3.96 -21.97
C ALA A 393 -12.67 -3.82 -23.01
N GLU A 394 -13.32 -4.92 -23.40
CA GLU A 394 -14.41 -4.90 -24.37
C GLU A 394 -15.69 -4.33 -23.75
N GLU A 395 -16.04 -4.76 -22.53
CA GLU A 395 -17.23 -4.26 -21.83
C GLU A 395 -17.09 -2.77 -21.46
N PHE A 396 -15.89 -2.36 -21.04
CA PHE A 396 -15.54 -0.96 -20.84
C PHE A 396 -15.83 -0.11 -22.09
N LEU A 397 -15.23 -0.46 -23.24
CA LEU A 397 -15.39 0.30 -24.48
C LEU A 397 -16.84 0.30 -24.97
N GLN A 398 -17.56 -0.82 -24.81
CA GLN A 398 -18.95 -0.96 -25.21
C GLN A 398 -19.87 -0.01 -24.42
N ASN A 399 -19.63 0.12 -23.11
CA ASN A 399 -20.52 0.84 -22.20
C ASN A 399 -20.10 2.28 -21.94
N LEU A 400 -18.86 2.66 -22.29
CA LEU A 400 -18.24 3.94 -21.92
C LEU A 400 -19.17 5.14 -22.16
N LEU A 401 -19.76 5.28 -23.35
CA LEU A 401 -20.62 6.42 -23.67
C LEU A 401 -21.88 6.50 -22.78
N ALA A 402 -22.57 5.38 -22.60
CA ALA A 402 -23.79 5.33 -21.81
C ALA A 402 -23.51 5.56 -20.32
N VAL A 403 -22.43 4.98 -19.80
CA VAL A 403 -22.04 5.09 -18.39
C VAL A 403 -21.48 6.47 -18.08
N THR A 404 -20.78 7.11 -19.03
CA THR A 404 -20.35 8.50 -18.86
C THR A 404 -21.55 9.45 -18.79
N ALA A 405 -22.64 9.17 -19.51
CA ALA A 405 -23.87 9.95 -19.38
C ALA A 405 -24.52 9.78 -17.98
N ALA A 406 -24.48 8.57 -17.41
CA ALA A 406 -24.94 8.33 -16.04
C ALA A 406 -24.04 9.05 -15.01
N LEU A 407 -22.73 9.07 -15.23
CA LEU A 407 -21.77 9.81 -14.41
C LEU A 407 -22.03 11.32 -14.47
N ASP A 408 -22.30 11.87 -15.67
CA ASP A 408 -22.66 13.28 -15.88
C ASP A 408 -23.91 13.68 -15.08
N GLU A 409 -24.97 12.86 -15.17
CA GLU A 409 -26.21 13.10 -14.45
C GLU A 409 -25.98 13.09 -12.93
N ALA A 410 -25.26 12.08 -12.42
CA ALA A 410 -24.96 11.96 -11.01
C ALA A 410 -24.09 13.10 -10.49
N ALA A 411 -23.01 13.45 -11.22
CA ALA A 411 -22.14 14.55 -10.86
C ALA A 411 -22.86 15.90 -10.92
N THR A 412 -23.77 16.11 -11.88
CA THR A 412 -24.64 17.29 -11.93
C THR A 412 -25.49 17.40 -10.68
N ARG A 413 -26.16 16.31 -10.27
CA ARG A 413 -26.99 16.28 -9.05
C ARG A 413 -26.17 16.55 -7.79
N VAL A 414 -24.92 16.08 -7.76
CA VAL A 414 -23.98 16.34 -6.66
C VAL A 414 -23.60 17.82 -6.60
N VAL A 415 -23.23 18.43 -7.73
CA VAL A 415 -22.93 19.88 -7.80
C VAL A 415 -24.14 20.72 -7.41
N ASP A 416 -25.32 20.37 -7.92
CA ASP A 416 -26.58 21.03 -7.58
C ASP A 416 -26.87 20.97 -6.08
N PHE A 417 -26.56 19.84 -5.45
CA PHE A 417 -26.70 19.67 -4.00
C PHE A 417 -25.67 20.52 -3.24
N ILE A 418 -24.41 20.57 -3.68
CA ILE A 418 -23.33 21.29 -2.97
C ILE A 418 -23.52 22.81 -3.03
N SER A 419 -24.10 23.35 -4.10
CA SER A 419 -24.38 24.78 -4.27
C SER A 419 -25.13 25.36 -3.05
N GLY A 420 -24.58 26.42 -2.46
CA GLY A 420 -25.09 27.08 -1.25
C GLY A 420 -24.81 26.38 0.08
N LYS A 421 -24.14 25.23 0.10
CA LYS A 421 -23.89 24.42 1.31
C LYS A 421 -22.46 24.55 1.84
N SER A 422 -22.30 24.46 3.16
CA SER A 422 -20.98 24.28 3.79
C SER A 422 -20.56 22.79 3.77
N LEU A 423 -19.31 22.50 4.10
CA LEU A 423 -18.81 21.12 4.22
C LEU A 423 -19.59 20.29 5.25
N SER A 424 -20.06 20.89 6.34
CA SER A 424 -20.86 20.23 7.37
C SER A 424 -22.29 19.95 6.97
N ASP A 425 -22.79 20.61 5.92
CA ASP A 425 -24.14 20.38 5.39
C ASP A 425 -24.18 19.22 4.38
N LEU A 426 -23.01 18.65 4.01
CA LEU A 426 -22.91 17.64 2.97
C LEU A 426 -23.45 16.27 3.34
#